data_AF-A0A7K3W0E5-F1
#
_entry.id   AF-A0A7K3W0E5-F1
#
_cell.length_a   1.000
_cell.length_b   1.000
_cell.length_c   1.000
_cell.angle_alpha   90.00
_cell.angle_beta   90.00
_cell.angle_gamma   90.00
#
_symmetry.space_group_name_H-M   'P 1'
#
loop_
_entity.id
_entity.type
_entity.pdbx_description
1 polymer ?
#
loop_
_entity_poly.entity_id
_entity_poly.type
_entity_poly.pdbx_seq_one_letter_code
_entity_poly.pdbx_strand_id
1 'polypeptide(L)'
;MPATSGAAPARRRLALVAALAIGAAACSAGPPGSAETVADRSAPTGSPAGGTGTGSPAPGLAAVAADPQAGIDGVLRQYRRDVPARRLQVRLTAGNAGLVVEAVEVLAPGVPTSPAAVRDAELRPGAPLELPVVAGPGDCDVTPAAPRAVVRLRDAAGTRREVTVPLADDGLVRRLHESDCAEQELRRQAAVEVAGVRPVTTAEGPALDVVVRLRRTGGDDDVRVVGIGSNTVYAITALGPLPTLGSAAAVDLDLRLVPARCDVHALGESYRTGLIGLVLAVGAGDPRPFVLTPDDAVRQRLEAFAVETCRAAAD
;
A
#
# COMPACT_ATOMS: atom_id res chain seq x y z
N MET A 1 42.77 20.24 54.54
CA MET A 1 43.23 19.07 53.74
C MET A 1 41.99 18.39 53.14
N PRO A 2 42.04 17.93 51.89
CA PRO A 2 41.40 18.63 50.78
C PRO A 2 40.15 17.95 50.21
N ALA A 3 39.32 18.78 49.56
CA ALA A 3 38.19 18.39 48.74
C ALA A 3 38.64 17.82 47.39
N THR A 4 38.05 16.70 46.97
CA THR A 4 38.26 16.10 45.64
C THR A 4 37.16 16.55 44.68
N SER A 5 37.56 17.36 43.70
CA SER A 5 36.75 17.73 42.54
C SER A 5 36.75 16.58 41.51
N GLY A 6 35.57 16.06 41.18
CA GLY A 6 35.37 15.14 40.07
C GLY A 6 35.11 15.90 38.78
N ALA A 7 36.07 15.88 37.85
CA ALA A 7 35.95 16.44 36.52
C ALA A 7 35.09 15.56 35.61
N ALA A 8 34.10 16.15 34.94
CA ALA A 8 33.29 15.49 33.91
C ALA A 8 34.03 15.47 32.56
N PRO A 9 33.89 14.40 31.74
CA PRO A 9 34.55 14.33 30.44
C PRO A 9 33.81 15.14 29.38
N ALA A 10 34.56 16.01 28.70
CA ALA A 10 34.14 16.80 27.55
C ALA A 10 33.82 15.88 26.35
N ARG A 11 32.55 15.86 25.93
CA ARG A 11 32.11 15.20 24.69
C ARG A 11 32.41 16.11 23.49
N ARG A 12 33.42 15.74 22.71
CA ARG A 12 33.71 16.31 21.39
C ARG A 12 32.54 16.04 20.44
N ARG A 13 31.88 17.10 19.97
CA ARG A 13 30.94 17.05 18.86
C ARG A 13 31.74 17.03 17.55
N LEU A 14 31.73 15.89 16.85
CA LEU A 14 32.12 15.85 15.44
C LEU A 14 30.96 16.44 14.62
N ALA A 15 31.20 17.58 13.97
CA ALA A 15 30.32 18.11 12.95
C ALA A 15 30.65 17.43 11.62
N LEU A 16 29.72 16.65 11.09
CA LEU A 16 29.80 16.13 9.73
C LEU A 16 29.13 17.15 8.80
N VAL A 17 29.94 17.88 8.03
CA VAL A 17 29.47 18.74 6.93
C VAL A 17 29.35 17.85 5.70
N ALA A 18 28.12 17.49 5.33
CA ALA A 18 27.83 16.86 4.05
C ALA A 18 27.54 17.94 3.01
N ALA A 19 28.50 18.20 2.12
CA ALA A 19 28.32 19.02 0.94
C ALA A 19 27.54 18.21 -0.11
N LEU A 20 26.31 18.62 -0.41
CA LEU A 20 25.51 18.05 -1.49
C LEU A 20 25.81 18.83 -2.78
N ALA A 21 26.59 18.23 -3.69
CA ALA A 21 26.81 18.77 -5.02
C ALA A 21 25.62 18.42 -5.93
N ILE A 22 24.91 19.45 -6.38
CA ILE A 22 23.82 19.33 -7.37
C ILE A 22 24.46 19.27 -8.76
N GLY A 23 24.50 18.07 -9.34
CA GLY A 23 24.84 17.87 -10.75
C GLY A 23 23.62 18.08 -11.63
N ALA A 24 23.56 19.20 -12.33
CA ALA A 24 22.63 19.44 -13.42
C ALA A 24 23.05 18.60 -14.64
N ALA A 25 22.31 17.53 -14.94
CA ALA A 25 22.42 16.81 -16.21
C ALA A 25 21.40 17.38 -17.19
N ALA A 26 21.92 18.02 -18.22
CA ALA A 26 21.19 18.72 -19.25
C ALA A 26 20.33 17.79 -20.12
N CYS A 27 19.21 18.35 -20.57
CA CYS A 27 18.37 17.81 -21.63
C CYS A 27 19.15 17.75 -22.95
N SER A 28 19.02 16.65 -23.68
CA SER A 28 19.31 16.63 -25.12
C SER A 28 18.18 15.91 -25.86
N ALA A 29 17.44 16.71 -26.63
CA ALA A 29 16.43 16.30 -27.58
C ALA A 29 17.08 15.57 -28.77
N GLY A 30 16.52 14.42 -29.15
CA GLY A 30 16.87 13.70 -30.38
C GLY A 30 15.83 13.97 -31.48
N PRO A 31 16.24 14.24 -32.74
CA PRO A 31 15.34 14.55 -33.85
C PRO A 31 14.71 13.30 -34.50
N PRO A 32 13.63 13.47 -35.30
CA PRO A 32 13.01 12.39 -36.07
C PRO A 32 13.58 12.29 -37.50
N GLY A 33 13.72 11.05 -37.99
CA GLY A 33 14.12 10.70 -39.36
C GLY A 33 14.79 9.31 -39.33
N SER A 34 14.55 8.35 -40.23
CA SER A 34 14.09 8.42 -41.61
C SER A 34 13.51 7.08 -42.05
N ALA A 35 12.81 7.13 -43.17
CA ALA A 35 12.17 6.05 -43.89
C ALA A 35 13.11 4.99 -44.50
N GLU A 36 12.48 3.85 -44.84
CA GLU A 36 12.76 2.90 -45.93
C GLU A 36 14.11 2.18 -46.01
N THR A 37 14.07 0.84 -45.96
CA THR A 37 14.62 0.00 -47.04
C THR A 37 13.91 -1.37 -47.06
N VAL A 38 13.28 -1.66 -48.21
CA VAL A 38 12.78 -2.97 -48.62
C VAL A 38 13.97 -3.83 -49.06
N ALA A 39 14.10 -5.04 -48.53
CA ALA A 39 14.99 -6.07 -49.07
C ALA A 39 14.30 -7.43 -49.07
N ASP A 40 13.83 -7.78 -50.26
CA ASP A 40 13.45 -9.11 -50.73
C ASP A 40 14.70 -9.97 -50.93
N ARG A 41 14.71 -11.22 -50.45
CA ARG A 41 15.34 -12.40 -51.12
C ARG A 41 15.26 -13.70 -50.31
N SER A 42 14.64 -14.67 -50.96
CA SER A 42 15.07 -16.06 -51.15
C SER A 42 14.93 -17.07 -50.01
N ALA A 43 14.03 -18.01 -50.28
CA ALA A 43 13.86 -19.30 -49.64
C ALA A 43 15.06 -20.25 -49.86
N PRO A 44 15.22 -21.22 -48.94
CA PRO A 44 15.62 -22.56 -49.33
C PRO A 44 14.57 -23.60 -48.90
N THR A 45 14.21 -24.43 -49.88
CA THR A 45 13.44 -25.66 -49.75
C THR A 45 14.29 -26.71 -49.01
N GLY A 46 13.78 -27.25 -47.90
CA GLY A 46 14.44 -28.35 -47.19
C GLY A 46 13.49 -29.06 -46.24
N SER A 47 12.96 -30.19 -46.68
CA SER A 47 12.39 -31.27 -45.85
C SER A 47 13.25 -32.51 -46.11
N PRO A 48 13.53 -33.37 -45.11
CA PRO A 48 12.46 -34.23 -44.59
C PRO A 48 12.52 -34.63 -43.09
N ALA A 49 11.33 -34.97 -42.59
CA ALA A 49 10.93 -36.08 -41.71
C ALA A 49 11.71 -36.41 -40.41
N GLY A 50 10.94 -36.42 -39.31
CA GLY A 50 10.95 -37.52 -38.33
C GLY A 50 11.22 -37.13 -36.88
N GLY A 51 10.20 -37.17 -36.03
CA GLY A 51 10.42 -37.33 -34.58
C GLY A 51 9.39 -36.66 -33.68
N THR A 52 8.48 -37.47 -33.14
CA THR A 52 7.60 -37.24 -31.99
C THR A 52 6.63 -36.05 -32.08
N GLY A 53 5.38 -36.35 -32.41
CA GLY A 53 4.27 -35.42 -32.28
C GLY A 53 4.17 -34.86 -30.86
N THR A 54 4.37 -33.56 -30.75
CA THR A 54 3.82 -32.73 -29.67
C THR A 54 2.30 -32.68 -29.86
N GLY A 55 1.61 -33.71 -29.40
CA GLY A 55 0.16 -33.65 -29.28
C GLY A 55 -0.20 -32.41 -28.46
N SER A 56 -1.04 -31.52 -29.00
CA SER A 56 -1.62 -30.44 -28.22
C SER A 56 -2.18 -31.04 -26.92
N PRO A 57 -1.80 -30.52 -25.74
CA PRO A 57 -2.29 -31.06 -24.48
C PRO A 57 -3.81 -31.09 -24.52
N ALA A 58 -4.39 -32.22 -24.12
CA ALA A 58 -5.84 -32.40 -24.10
C ALA A 58 -6.48 -31.28 -23.25
N PRO A 59 -7.56 -30.60 -23.67
CA PRO A 59 -8.14 -29.54 -22.86
C PRO A 59 -8.73 -30.08 -21.54
N GLY A 60 -8.91 -29.19 -20.56
CA GLY A 60 -9.57 -29.47 -19.30
C GLY A 60 -8.67 -30.12 -18.25
N LEU A 61 -9.30 -30.73 -17.24
CA LEU A 61 -8.60 -31.30 -16.08
C LEU A 61 -7.75 -32.53 -16.42
N ALA A 62 -8.07 -33.22 -17.52
CA ALA A 62 -7.32 -34.40 -17.97
C ALA A 62 -5.87 -34.06 -18.37
N ALA A 63 -5.60 -32.89 -18.97
CA ALA A 63 -4.23 -32.46 -19.31
C ALA A 63 -3.31 -32.34 -18.10
N VAL A 64 -3.90 -32.09 -16.94
CA VAL A 64 -3.18 -31.66 -15.74
C VAL A 64 -3.52 -32.57 -14.55
N ALA A 65 -3.99 -33.78 -14.84
CA ALA A 65 -4.39 -34.75 -13.83
C ALA A 65 -3.23 -35.11 -12.88
N ALA A 66 -2.01 -35.21 -13.41
CA ALA A 66 -0.80 -35.50 -12.63
C ALA A 66 -0.20 -34.28 -11.93
N ASP A 67 -0.61 -33.06 -12.28
CA ASP A 67 -0.11 -31.84 -11.67
C ASP A 67 -0.99 -31.48 -10.43
N PRO A 68 -0.40 -31.37 -9.22
CA PRO A 68 -1.15 -30.93 -8.04
C PRO A 68 -1.76 -29.53 -8.16
N GLN A 69 -1.16 -28.65 -8.97
CA GLN A 69 -1.59 -27.26 -9.21
C GLN A 69 -2.38 -27.10 -10.50
N ALA A 70 -2.61 -28.19 -11.23
CA ALA A 70 -3.31 -28.18 -12.50
C ALA A 70 -2.71 -27.23 -13.56
N GLY A 71 -1.39 -26.99 -13.55
CA GLY A 71 -0.72 -26.08 -14.46
C GLY A 71 -1.10 -24.60 -14.26
N ILE A 72 -1.50 -24.23 -13.04
CA ILE A 72 -1.95 -22.88 -12.69
C ILE A 72 -0.89 -22.17 -11.85
N ASP A 73 -0.48 -21.00 -12.33
CA ASP A 73 0.33 -20.05 -11.58
C ASP A 73 -0.56 -19.00 -10.90
N GLY A 74 -0.19 -18.60 -9.68
CA GLY A 74 -0.94 -17.66 -8.88
C GLY A 74 -0.10 -16.48 -8.36
N VAL A 75 -0.69 -15.28 -8.41
CA VAL A 75 -0.12 -14.05 -7.83
C VAL A 75 -1.17 -13.34 -7.00
N LEU A 76 -0.82 -12.95 -5.78
CA LEU A 76 -1.64 -12.09 -4.92
C LEU A 76 -1.10 -10.66 -4.98
N ARG A 77 -1.96 -9.70 -5.31
CA ARG A 77 -1.57 -8.28 -5.37
C ARG A 77 -2.65 -7.39 -4.78
N GLN A 78 -2.31 -6.13 -4.51
CA GLN A 78 -3.28 -5.10 -4.17
C GLN A 78 -3.00 -3.84 -5.00
N TYR A 79 -4.00 -3.38 -5.74
CA TYR A 79 -3.90 -2.11 -6.45
C TYR A 79 -4.07 -0.94 -5.49
N ARG A 80 -3.46 0.22 -5.80
CA ARG A 80 -3.59 1.43 -4.97
C ARG A 80 -5.05 1.84 -4.73
N ARG A 81 -5.91 1.71 -5.75
CA ARG A 81 -7.36 1.99 -5.65
C ARG A 81 -8.12 1.00 -4.76
N ASP A 82 -7.53 -0.17 -4.49
CA ASP A 82 -8.14 -1.25 -3.72
C ASP A 82 -7.78 -1.20 -2.23
N VAL A 83 -6.75 -0.43 -1.85
CA VAL A 83 -6.29 -0.27 -0.46
C VAL A 83 -7.42 0.18 0.48
N PRO A 84 -8.23 1.23 0.18
CA PRO A 84 -9.26 1.69 1.10
C PRO A 84 -10.35 0.64 1.35
N ALA A 85 -10.69 -0.15 0.32
CA ALA A 85 -11.67 -1.22 0.40
C ALA A 85 -11.06 -2.55 0.88
N ARG A 86 -9.77 -2.57 1.24
CA ARG A 86 -8.99 -3.77 1.59
C ARG A 86 -9.16 -4.91 0.58
N ARG A 87 -9.31 -4.56 -0.69
CA ARG A 87 -9.48 -5.54 -1.76
C ARG A 87 -8.11 -6.03 -2.23
N LEU A 88 -7.95 -7.34 -2.35
CA LEU A 88 -6.81 -8.00 -2.94
C LEU A 88 -7.26 -8.63 -4.27
N GLN A 89 -6.31 -8.87 -5.16
CA GLN A 89 -6.55 -9.47 -6.47
C GLN A 89 -5.75 -10.75 -6.57
N VAL A 90 -6.47 -11.87 -6.70
CA VAL A 90 -5.88 -13.16 -7.03
C VAL A 90 -5.81 -13.24 -8.54
N ARG A 91 -4.59 -13.18 -9.08
CA ARG A 91 -4.35 -13.38 -10.50
C ARG A 91 -3.94 -14.82 -10.75
N LEU A 92 -4.75 -15.55 -11.50
CA LEU A 92 -4.50 -16.92 -11.93
C LEU A 92 -4.14 -16.93 -13.41
N THR A 93 -3.17 -17.77 -13.79
CA THR A 93 -2.81 -18.02 -15.20
C THR A 93 -2.68 -19.52 -15.41
N ALA A 94 -3.38 -20.10 -16.38
CA ALA A 94 -3.26 -21.52 -16.71
C ALA A 94 -2.36 -21.76 -17.92
N GLY A 95 -1.68 -22.89 -17.94
CA GLY A 95 -0.99 -23.41 -19.12
C GLY A 95 -1.90 -24.11 -20.13
N ASN A 96 -3.09 -24.57 -19.72
CA ASN A 96 -4.02 -25.36 -20.53
C ASN A 96 -5.41 -24.71 -20.64
N ALA A 97 -6.17 -25.13 -21.66
CA ALA A 97 -7.50 -24.57 -21.98
C ALA A 97 -8.62 -25.36 -21.30
N GLY A 98 -9.85 -24.82 -21.34
CA GLY A 98 -11.05 -25.56 -20.95
C GLY A 98 -11.24 -25.71 -19.44
N LEU A 99 -10.63 -24.82 -18.65
CA LEU A 99 -10.83 -24.72 -17.20
C LEU A 99 -11.75 -23.53 -16.89
N VAL A 100 -12.72 -23.77 -16.01
CA VAL A 100 -13.62 -22.74 -15.48
C VAL A 100 -13.42 -22.65 -13.98
N VAL A 101 -13.18 -21.44 -13.47
CA VAL A 101 -13.08 -21.16 -12.04
C VAL A 101 -14.47 -20.93 -11.47
N GLU A 102 -14.89 -21.80 -10.55
CA GLU A 102 -16.18 -21.71 -9.86
C GLU A 102 -16.08 -21.01 -8.50
N ALA A 103 -14.93 -21.08 -7.84
CA ALA A 103 -14.69 -20.43 -6.55
C ALA A 103 -13.19 -20.26 -6.29
N VAL A 104 -12.85 -19.23 -5.52
CA VAL A 104 -11.49 -19.02 -4.99
C VAL A 104 -11.57 -18.60 -3.53
N GLU A 105 -10.84 -19.31 -2.68
CA GLU A 105 -10.60 -18.96 -1.29
C GLU A 105 -9.11 -18.69 -1.10
N VAL A 106 -8.76 -17.58 -0.43
CA VAL A 106 -7.37 -17.24 -0.14
C VAL A 106 -7.04 -17.60 1.30
N LEU A 107 -6.08 -18.51 1.46
CA LEU A 107 -5.49 -18.88 2.73
C LEU A 107 -4.21 -18.07 2.91
N ALA A 108 -4.32 -16.95 3.62
CA ALA A 108 -3.21 -16.09 4.01
C ALA A 108 -3.12 -16.06 5.54
N PRO A 109 -2.26 -16.88 6.18
CA PRO A 109 -2.12 -16.88 7.63
C PRO A 109 -1.86 -15.48 8.17
N GLY A 110 -2.58 -15.09 9.23
CA GLY A 110 -2.54 -13.74 9.82
C GLY A 110 -3.38 -12.70 9.08
N VAL A 111 -3.89 -12.96 7.87
CA VAL A 111 -4.75 -12.02 7.13
C VAL A 111 -6.01 -12.74 6.64
N PRO A 112 -7.10 -12.76 7.42
CA PRO A 112 -8.32 -13.42 7.02
C PRO A 112 -8.88 -12.80 5.74
N THR A 113 -9.47 -13.61 4.86
CA THR A 113 -10.09 -13.13 3.63
C THR A 113 -11.51 -13.65 3.46
N SER A 114 -12.37 -12.87 2.81
CA SER A 114 -13.66 -13.36 2.33
C SER A 114 -13.51 -14.09 1.00
N PRO A 115 -14.21 -15.21 0.78
CA PRO A 115 -14.19 -15.92 -0.50
C PRO A 115 -14.59 -15.04 -1.68
N ALA A 116 -13.95 -15.23 -2.83
CA ALA A 116 -14.38 -14.58 -4.06
C ALA A 116 -15.63 -15.27 -4.61
N ALA A 117 -16.71 -14.51 -4.80
CA ALA A 117 -17.88 -14.98 -5.54
C ALA A 117 -17.58 -14.94 -7.05
N VAL A 118 -17.11 -16.07 -7.59
CA VAL A 118 -16.80 -16.20 -9.02
C VAL A 118 -18.04 -16.69 -9.77
N ARG A 119 -18.38 -16.05 -10.89
CA ARG A 119 -19.44 -16.50 -11.80
C ARG A 119 -18.79 -17.22 -12.98
N ASP A 120 -18.52 -18.51 -12.84
CA ASP A 120 -18.05 -19.41 -13.89
C ASP A 120 -17.04 -18.75 -14.86
N ALA A 121 -15.95 -18.22 -14.29
CA ALA A 121 -14.98 -17.46 -15.08
C ALA A 121 -14.04 -18.41 -15.82
N GLU A 122 -13.97 -18.28 -17.15
CA GLU A 122 -13.07 -19.08 -17.97
C GLU A 122 -11.61 -18.69 -17.73
N LEU A 123 -10.77 -19.69 -17.44
CA LEU A 123 -9.33 -19.55 -17.31
C LEU A 123 -8.68 -19.91 -18.65
N ARG A 124 -8.46 -18.88 -19.48
CA ARG A 124 -7.88 -19.03 -20.82
C ARG A 124 -6.36 -19.25 -20.73
N PRO A 125 -5.76 -20.12 -21.58
CA PRO A 125 -4.32 -20.37 -21.55
C PRO A 125 -3.50 -19.09 -21.71
N GLY A 126 -2.53 -18.87 -20.83
CA GLY A 126 -1.62 -17.73 -20.84
C GLY A 126 -2.27 -16.36 -20.58
N ALA A 127 -3.59 -16.28 -20.50
CA ALA A 127 -4.31 -15.05 -20.23
C ALA A 127 -4.65 -14.96 -18.74
N PRO A 128 -4.28 -13.85 -18.06
CA PRO A 128 -4.54 -13.74 -16.63
C PRO A 128 -6.02 -13.52 -16.34
N LEU A 129 -6.52 -14.23 -15.34
CA LEU A 129 -7.82 -14.01 -14.72
C LEU A 129 -7.60 -13.36 -13.34
N GLU A 130 -8.15 -12.16 -13.12
CA GLU A 130 -8.07 -11.46 -11.83
C GLU A 130 -9.39 -11.58 -11.07
N LEU A 131 -9.31 -12.07 -9.83
CA LEU A 131 -10.46 -12.33 -8.98
C LEU A 131 -10.31 -11.54 -7.68
N PRO A 132 -11.25 -10.65 -7.34
CA PRO A 132 -11.15 -9.85 -6.14
C PRO A 132 -11.53 -10.66 -4.90
N VAL A 133 -10.75 -10.52 -3.84
CA VAL A 133 -11.09 -10.95 -2.48
C VAL A 133 -10.98 -9.76 -1.52
N VAL A 134 -11.73 -9.77 -0.42
CA VAL A 134 -11.64 -8.71 0.60
C VAL A 134 -10.87 -9.25 1.79
N ALA A 135 -9.83 -8.54 2.21
CA ALA A 135 -9.06 -8.85 3.41
C ALA A 135 -9.74 -8.23 4.65
N GLY A 136 -9.97 -9.07 5.66
CA GLY A 136 -10.31 -8.63 7.01
C GLY A 136 -9.12 -7.99 7.72
N PRO A 137 -9.31 -7.54 8.97
CA PRO A 137 -8.20 -7.06 9.81
C PRO A 137 -7.24 -8.21 10.12
N GLY A 138 -5.95 -7.89 10.23
CA GLY A 138 -4.91 -8.86 10.59
C GLY A 138 -5.16 -9.52 11.95
N ASP A 139 -4.87 -10.81 12.03
CA ASP A 139 -4.86 -11.59 13.27
C ASP A 139 -3.45 -11.57 13.86
N CYS A 140 -3.26 -10.83 14.95
CA CYS A 140 -1.95 -10.59 15.55
C CYS A 140 -1.41 -11.74 16.38
N ASP A 141 -2.24 -12.74 16.67
CA ASP A 141 -1.82 -13.98 17.35
C ASP A 141 -1.28 -15.02 16.36
N VAL A 142 -1.41 -14.76 15.04
CA VAL A 142 -0.97 -15.65 13.97
C VAL A 142 0.20 -15.04 13.21
N THR A 143 1.33 -15.75 13.18
CA THR A 143 2.49 -15.37 12.37
C THR A 143 2.14 -15.43 10.88
N PRO A 144 2.40 -14.36 10.09
CA PRO A 144 2.12 -14.36 8.67
C PRO A 144 3.01 -15.35 7.92
N ALA A 145 2.44 -16.00 6.90
CA ALA A 145 3.14 -16.97 6.06
C ALA A 145 2.75 -16.81 4.59
N ALA A 146 3.44 -17.54 3.71
CA ALA A 146 3.21 -17.50 2.26
C ALA A 146 1.74 -17.85 1.93
N PRO A 147 1.03 -17.01 1.16
CA PRO A 147 -0.36 -17.25 0.83
C PRO A 147 -0.53 -18.36 -0.22
N ARG A 148 -1.68 -19.03 -0.16
CA ARG A 148 -2.15 -19.99 -1.17
C ARG A 148 -3.62 -19.75 -1.50
N ALA A 149 -4.04 -20.06 -2.71
CA ALA A 149 -5.44 -20.10 -3.10
C ALA A 149 -5.94 -21.54 -3.16
N VAL A 150 -7.12 -21.79 -2.63
CA VAL A 150 -7.90 -23.00 -2.90
C VAL A 150 -8.88 -22.65 -4.02
N VAL A 151 -8.67 -23.25 -5.19
CA VAL A 151 -9.40 -22.95 -6.42
C VAL A 151 -10.27 -24.14 -6.79
N ARG A 152 -11.58 -23.92 -6.91
CA ARG A 152 -12.51 -24.92 -7.43
C ARG A 152 -12.64 -24.75 -8.94
N LEU A 153 -12.23 -25.78 -9.68
CA LEU A 153 -12.23 -25.83 -11.13
C LEU A 153 -13.32 -26.76 -11.65
N ARG A 154 -13.85 -26.42 -12.82
CA ARG A 154 -14.72 -27.28 -13.63
C ARG A 154 -14.18 -27.37 -15.06
N ASP A 155 -14.23 -28.54 -15.68
CA ASP A 155 -13.94 -28.68 -17.12
C ASP A 155 -15.20 -28.72 -18.00
N ALA A 156 -15.01 -28.82 -19.32
CA ALA A 156 -16.11 -28.87 -20.28
C ALA A 156 -17.02 -30.11 -20.14
N ALA A 157 -16.52 -31.21 -19.55
CA ALA A 157 -17.30 -32.41 -19.25
C ALA A 157 -18.10 -32.27 -17.94
N GLY A 158 -17.93 -31.16 -17.22
CA GLY A 158 -18.56 -30.91 -15.92
C GLY A 158 -17.81 -31.54 -14.73
N THR A 159 -16.63 -32.12 -14.96
CA THR A 159 -15.81 -32.68 -13.89
C THR A 159 -15.29 -31.54 -13.02
N ARG A 160 -15.36 -31.73 -11.69
CA ARG A 160 -14.88 -30.75 -10.71
C ARG A 160 -13.63 -31.23 -9.99
N ARG A 161 -12.73 -30.30 -9.70
CA ARG A 161 -11.54 -30.54 -8.88
C ARG A 161 -11.21 -29.30 -8.06
N GLU A 162 -10.78 -29.52 -6.82
CA GLU A 162 -10.16 -28.49 -6.00
C GLU A 162 -8.64 -28.57 -6.13
N VAL A 163 -7.99 -27.43 -6.30
CA VAL A 163 -6.54 -27.33 -6.42
C VAL A 163 -6.00 -26.26 -5.47
N THR A 164 -4.84 -26.53 -4.88
CA THR A 164 -4.14 -25.54 -4.04
C THR A 164 -3.02 -24.90 -4.86
N VAL A 165 -3.12 -23.60 -5.09
CA VAL A 165 -2.19 -22.82 -5.89
C VAL A 165 -1.39 -21.88 -4.96
N PRO A 166 -0.06 -22.03 -4.83
CA PRO A 166 0.77 -21.05 -4.15
C PRO A 166 0.65 -19.69 -4.82
N LEU A 167 0.61 -18.62 -4.02
CA LEU A 167 0.53 -17.26 -4.54
C LEU A 167 1.84 -16.52 -4.28
N ALA A 168 2.52 -16.06 -5.33
CA ALA A 168 3.56 -15.06 -5.17
C ALA A 168 2.90 -13.73 -4.74
N ASP A 169 3.41 -13.09 -3.70
CA ASP A 169 2.77 -11.89 -3.12
C ASP A 169 3.73 -10.71 -2.90
N ASP A 170 5.02 -10.88 -3.23
CA ASP A 170 6.08 -9.91 -2.97
C ASP A 170 6.07 -9.38 -1.52
N GLY A 171 5.70 -10.22 -0.56
CA GLY A 171 5.60 -9.89 0.87
C GLY A 171 4.39 -9.03 1.25
N LEU A 172 3.36 -8.95 0.41
CA LEU A 172 2.11 -8.23 0.66
C LEU A 172 1.43 -8.69 1.95
N VAL A 173 1.28 -10.00 2.17
CA VAL A 173 0.59 -10.54 3.36
C VAL A 173 1.29 -10.10 4.64
N ARG A 174 2.62 -10.23 4.67
CA ARG A 174 3.42 -9.77 5.80
C ARG A 174 3.23 -8.27 6.04
N ARG A 175 3.30 -7.44 5.00
CA ARG A 175 3.12 -5.97 5.15
C ARG A 175 1.73 -5.61 5.67
N LEU A 176 0.69 -6.28 5.20
CA LEU A 176 -0.69 -6.06 5.67
C LEU A 176 -0.84 -6.44 7.14
N HIS A 177 -0.39 -7.64 7.51
CA HIS A 177 -0.39 -8.12 8.90
C HIS A 177 0.37 -7.17 9.83
N GLU A 178 1.60 -6.83 9.49
CA GLU A 178 2.44 -5.93 10.29
C GLU A 178 1.82 -4.53 10.44
N SER A 179 1.15 -4.02 9.41
CA SER A 179 0.49 -2.71 9.46
C SER A 179 -0.74 -2.75 10.36
N ASP A 180 -1.58 -3.77 10.20
CA ASP A 180 -2.79 -3.95 11.01
C ASP A 180 -2.44 -4.17 12.48
N CYS A 181 -1.41 -4.97 12.77
CA CYS A 181 -1.01 -5.26 14.14
C CYS A 181 -0.35 -4.07 14.83
N ALA A 182 0.42 -3.26 14.10
CA ALA A 182 0.91 -1.99 14.63
C ALA A 182 -0.25 -1.03 14.93
N GLU A 183 -1.26 -0.95 14.06
CA GLU A 183 -2.43 -0.10 14.31
C GLU A 183 -3.28 -0.61 15.48
N GLN A 184 -3.50 -1.92 15.60
CA GLN A 184 -4.20 -2.51 16.74
C GLN A 184 -3.46 -2.26 18.05
N GLU A 185 -2.14 -2.40 18.05
CA GLU A 185 -1.31 -2.09 19.22
C GLU A 185 -1.44 -0.61 19.60
N LEU A 186 -1.30 0.30 18.64
CA LEU A 186 -1.55 1.73 18.88
C LEU A 186 -2.93 1.98 19.49
N ARG A 187 -3.98 1.36 18.96
CA ARG A 187 -5.37 1.55 19.42
C ARG A 187 -5.63 0.95 20.81
N ARG A 188 -4.88 -0.06 21.23
CA ARG A 188 -4.90 -0.55 22.62
C ARG A 188 -4.34 0.51 23.58
N GLN A 189 -3.32 1.23 23.14
CA GLN A 189 -2.64 2.25 23.94
C GLN A 189 -3.39 3.60 23.97
N ALA A 190 -3.80 4.09 22.80
CA ALA A 190 -4.35 5.44 22.67
C ALA A 190 -5.42 5.58 21.58
N ALA A 191 -6.35 6.50 21.82
CA ALA A 191 -7.16 7.13 20.79
C ALA A 191 -6.40 8.33 20.20
N VAL A 192 -6.52 8.51 18.88
CA VAL A 192 -5.96 9.65 18.15
C VAL A 192 -7.10 10.35 17.43
N GLU A 193 -7.33 11.62 17.73
CA GLU A 193 -8.49 12.38 17.23
C GLU A 193 -8.12 13.83 16.90
N VAL A 194 -8.92 14.47 16.04
CA VAL A 194 -8.81 15.93 15.84
C VAL A 194 -9.65 16.61 16.91
N ALA A 195 -8.99 17.31 17.83
CA ALA A 195 -9.64 18.01 18.95
C ALA A 195 -10.05 19.45 18.59
N GLY A 196 -9.49 20.02 17.52
CA GLY A 196 -9.83 21.37 17.10
C GLY A 196 -9.32 21.72 15.71
N VAL A 197 -10.07 22.58 15.01
CA VAL A 197 -9.68 23.16 13.72
C VAL A 197 -10.03 24.64 13.70
N ARG A 198 -9.06 25.49 13.37
CA ARG A 198 -9.21 26.94 13.36
C ARG A 198 -8.53 27.55 12.12
N PRO A 199 -9.26 28.31 11.29
CA PRO A 199 -8.66 29.08 10.21
C PRO A 199 -7.75 30.16 10.77
N VAL A 200 -6.62 30.37 10.10
CA VAL A 200 -5.65 31.41 10.40
C VAL A 200 -5.12 32.01 9.11
N THR A 201 -4.50 33.18 9.21
CA THR A 201 -3.75 33.79 8.11
C THR A 201 -2.29 33.80 8.49
N THR A 202 -1.43 33.31 7.60
CA THR A 202 0.02 33.32 7.74
C THR A 202 0.65 34.25 6.70
N ALA A 203 1.98 34.37 6.72
CA ALA A 203 2.71 35.04 5.67
C ALA A 203 2.58 34.35 4.29
N GLU A 204 2.24 33.05 4.29
CA GLU A 204 2.08 32.23 3.08
C GLU A 204 0.62 32.21 2.57
N GLY A 205 -0.30 32.86 3.29
CA GLY A 205 -1.72 32.93 2.94
C GLY A 205 -2.64 32.26 3.97
N PRO A 206 -3.88 31.95 3.58
CA PRO A 206 -4.82 31.22 4.44
C PRO A 206 -4.28 29.83 4.81
N ALA A 207 -4.40 29.47 6.09
CA ALA A 207 -4.07 28.14 6.60
C ALA A 207 -5.07 27.66 7.65
N LEU A 208 -4.95 26.40 8.05
CA LEU A 208 -5.66 25.84 9.20
C LEU A 208 -4.67 25.46 10.30
N ASP A 209 -4.96 25.89 11.52
CA ASP A 209 -4.39 25.30 12.73
C ASP A 209 -5.28 24.13 13.15
N VAL A 210 -4.68 22.96 13.32
CA VAL A 210 -5.35 21.72 13.69
C VAL A 210 -4.70 21.15 14.95
N VAL A 211 -5.52 20.87 15.97
CA VAL A 211 -5.08 20.20 17.19
C VAL A 211 -5.38 18.72 17.05
N VAL A 212 -4.35 17.88 17.03
CA VAL A 212 -4.49 16.43 17.11
C VAL A 212 -4.22 15.99 18.54
N ARG A 213 -5.19 15.31 19.17
CA ARG A 213 -5.08 14.81 20.53
C ARG A 213 -4.79 13.32 20.53
N LEU A 214 -3.76 12.92 21.28
CA LEU A 214 -3.52 11.54 21.67
C LEU A 214 -4.03 11.37 23.09
N ARG A 215 -5.00 10.49 23.30
CA ARG A 215 -5.60 10.22 24.60
C ARG A 215 -5.37 8.76 24.99
N ARG A 216 -4.87 8.53 26.21
CA ARG A 216 -4.67 7.20 26.76
C ARG A 216 -6.00 6.45 26.82
N THR A 217 -6.04 5.24 26.29
CA THR A 217 -7.21 4.34 26.34
C THR A 217 -6.92 3.05 27.09
N GLY A 218 -5.66 2.67 27.19
CA GLY A 218 -5.17 1.49 27.89
C GLY A 218 -3.66 1.38 27.79
N GLY A 219 -3.11 0.33 28.39
CA GLY A 219 -1.67 0.04 28.41
C GLY A 219 -0.80 1.13 29.04
N ASP A 220 0.49 0.82 29.14
CA ASP A 220 1.48 1.70 29.80
C ASP A 220 2.65 2.06 28.87
N ASP A 221 2.61 1.63 27.61
CA ASP A 221 3.66 1.95 26.64
C ASP A 221 3.57 3.41 26.18
N ASP A 222 4.74 4.03 26.01
CA ASP A 222 4.86 5.36 25.45
C ASP A 222 4.38 5.37 23.99
N VAL A 223 3.47 6.29 23.64
CA VAL A 223 3.10 6.56 22.24
C VAL A 223 3.76 7.84 21.79
N ARG A 224 4.71 7.74 20.88
CA ARG A 224 5.53 8.85 20.41
C ARG A 224 5.09 9.27 19.02
N VAL A 225 4.81 10.55 18.83
CA VAL A 225 4.76 11.15 17.50
C VAL A 225 6.21 11.42 17.09
N VAL A 226 6.66 10.78 16.02
CA VAL A 226 8.06 10.91 15.56
C VAL A 226 8.18 11.54 14.18
N GLY A 227 7.05 11.75 13.50
CA GLY A 227 7.00 12.48 12.24
C GLY A 227 5.59 12.81 11.81
N ILE A 228 5.51 13.67 10.79
CA ILE A 228 4.28 14.01 10.09
C ILE A 228 4.34 13.37 8.70
N GLY A 229 3.30 12.63 8.34
CA GLY A 229 3.20 11.97 7.04
C GLY A 229 2.81 12.96 5.94
N SER A 230 3.10 12.59 4.69
CA SER A 230 2.73 13.40 3.53
C SER A 230 1.21 13.45 3.32
N ASN A 231 0.69 14.61 2.95
CA ASN A 231 -0.65 14.79 2.37
C ASN A 231 -0.50 15.31 0.93
N THR A 232 -1.41 14.91 0.04
CA THR A 232 -1.34 15.29 -1.39
C THR A 232 -1.77 16.73 -1.64
N VAL A 233 -2.66 17.28 -0.81
CA VAL A 233 -3.25 18.62 -0.96
C VAL A 233 -2.61 19.62 0.00
N TYR A 234 -2.33 19.19 1.23
CA TYR A 234 -1.77 20.04 2.28
C TYR A 234 -0.26 19.82 2.47
N ALA A 235 0.48 20.92 2.59
CA ALA A 235 1.73 20.92 3.36
C ALA A 235 1.36 20.96 4.85
N ILE A 236 1.80 19.96 5.61
CA ILE A 236 1.49 19.82 7.03
C ILE A 236 2.78 19.99 7.84
N THR A 237 2.78 20.94 8.77
CA THR A 237 3.92 21.22 9.66
C THR A 237 3.49 21.18 11.12
N ALA A 238 4.39 20.74 12.01
CA ALA A 238 4.16 20.85 13.46
C ALA A 238 4.53 22.26 13.94
N LEU A 239 3.70 22.84 14.80
CA LEU A 239 3.91 24.17 15.38
C LEU A 239 4.78 24.16 16.65
N GLY A 240 5.19 22.97 17.09
CA GLY A 240 6.06 22.76 18.24
C GLY A 240 6.76 21.41 18.19
N PRO A 241 7.41 21.00 19.29
CA PRO A 241 7.99 19.66 19.41
C PRO A 241 6.93 18.58 19.23
N LEU A 242 7.31 17.46 18.61
CA LEU A 242 6.41 16.30 18.50
C LEU A 242 6.24 15.64 19.87
N PRO A 243 5.00 15.39 20.33
CA PRO A 243 4.75 14.95 21.70
C PRO A 243 4.96 13.44 21.88
N THR A 244 5.19 13.08 23.15
CA THR A 244 5.13 11.70 23.64
C THR A 244 3.99 11.61 24.64
N LEU A 245 3.03 10.73 24.38
CA LEU A 245 2.07 10.29 25.38
C LEU A 245 2.76 9.24 26.26
N GLY A 246 3.32 9.69 27.38
CA GLY A 246 3.83 8.81 28.45
C GLY A 246 2.73 8.48 29.46
N SER A 247 2.99 8.74 30.75
CA SER A 247 2.01 8.51 31.83
C SER A 247 0.87 9.54 31.90
N ALA A 248 0.89 10.57 31.05
CA ALA A 248 -0.19 11.56 30.98
C ALA A 248 -1.48 10.93 30.40
N ALA A 249 -2.64 11.47 30.80
CA ALA A 249 -3.92 11.04 30.27
C ALA A 249 -4.13 11.44 28.80
N ALA A 250 -3.57 12.57 28.39
CA ALA A 250 -3.60 13.05 27.01
C ALA A 250 -2.42 14.00 26.72
N VAL A 251 -2.06 14.11 25.44
CA VAL A 251 -1.14 15.13 24.91
C VAL A 251 -1.68 15.65 23.58
N ASP A 252 -1.39 16.91 23.28
CA ASP A 252 -1.82 17.57 22.06
C ASP A 252 -0.62 17.81 21.13
N LEU A 253 -0.89 17.68 19.83
CA LEU A 253 0.00 18.00 18.73
C LEU A 253 -0.66 19.10 17.89
N ASP A 254 -0.06 20.29 17.91
CA ASP A 254 -0.50 21.42 17.11
C ASP A 254 0.12 21.34 15.70
N LEU A 255 -0.73 21.29 14.69
CA LEU A 255 -0.37 21.22 13.29
C LEU A 255 -0.83 22.48 12.56
N ARG A 256 -0.08 22.84 11.51
CA ARG A 256 -0.52 23.80 10.50
C ARG A 256 -0.62 23.14 9.15
N LEU A 257 -1.77 23.33 8.52
CA LEU A 257 -2.11 22.81 7.20
C LEU A 257 -2.24 23.99 6.24
N VAL A 258 -1.36 24.03 5.24
CA VAL A 258 -1.39 25.03 4.16
C VAL A 258 -1.70 24.31 2.85
N PRO A 259 -2.73 24.72 2.08
CA PRO A 259 -2.96 24.17 0.75
C PRO A 259 -1.71 24.35 -0.12
N ALA A 260 -1.12 23.26 -0.57
CA ALA A 260 0.14 23.24 -1.33
C ALA A 260 -0.07 22.82 -2.79
N ARG A 261 -1.20 22.19 -3.11
CA ARG A 261 -1.58 21.81 -4.47
C ARG A 261 -3.01 22.22 -4.77
N CYS A 262 -3.15 23.13 -5.74
CA CYS A 262 -4.43 23.69 -6.17
C CYS A 262 -4.86 23.25 -7.58
N ASP A 263 -4.15 22.30 -8.20
CA ASP A 263 -4.54 21.78 -9.49
C ASP A 263 -5.78 20.87 -9.39
N VAL A 264 -6.57 20.84 -10.46
CA VAL A 264 -7.85 20.11 -10.52
C VAL A 264 -7.68 18.62 -10.22
N HIS A 265 -6.55 18.01 -10.59
CA HIS A 265 -6.30 16.59 -10.29
C HIS A 265 -6.11 16.36 -8.79
N ALA A 266 -5.33 17.21 -8.11
CA ALA A 266 -5.11 17.13 -6.67
C ALA A 266 -6.40 17.35 -5.87
N LEU A 267 -7.28 18.27 -6.28
CA LEU A 267 -8.51 18.57 -5.55
C LEU A 267 -9.68 17.64 -5.91
N GLY A 268 -9.83 17.29 -7.19
CA GLY A 268 -10.99 16.55 -7.70
C GLY A 268 -10.91 15.03 -7.52
N GLU A 269 -9.70 14.46 -7.45
CA GLU A 269 -9.51 13.00 -7.35
C GLU A 269 -8.96 12.56 -5.98
N SER A 270 -8.70 13.49 -5.06
CA SER A 270 -8.13 13.17 -3.77
C SER A 270 -9.20 12.80 -2.75
N TYR A 271 -9.49 11.50 -2.67
CA TYR A 271 -10.22 10.88 -1.55
C TYR A 271 -9.47 11.00 -0.21
N ARG A 272 -8.31 11.68 -0.19
CA ARG A 272 -7.39 11.77 0.95
C ARG A 272 -7.17 13.20 1.44
N THR A 273 -7.86 14.19 0.86
CA THR A 273 -7.64 15.61 1.16
C THR A 273 -7.78 15.91 2.65
N GLY A 274 -8.86 15.42 3.27
CA GLY A 274 -9.10 15.60 4.70
C GLY A 274 -8.44 14.57 5.63
N LEU A 275 -7.48 13.77 5.16
CA LEU A 275 -6.76 12.81 6.01
C LEU A 275 -5.44 13.40 6.52
N ILE A 276 -5.07 13.08 7.77
CA ILE A 276 -3.82 13.57 8.37
C ILE A 276 -2.86 12.39 8.53
N GLY A 277 -1.71 12.45 7.85
CA GLY A 277 -0.66 11.45 8.01
C GLY A 277 0.20 11.76 9.23
N LEU A 278 0.42 10.77 10.09
CA LEU A 278 1.37 10.82 11.20
C LEU A 278 2.36 9.66 11.08
N VAL A 279 3.49 9.76 11.77
CA VAL A 279 4.39 8.62 12.00
C VAL A 279 4.49 8.43 13.51
N LEU A 280 4.03 7.27 13.98
CA LEU A 280 3.88 6.97 15.41
C LEU A 280 4.75 5.77 15.78
N ALA A 281 5.28 5.76 16.99
CA ALA A 281 5.99 4.60 17.56
C ALA A 281 5.38 4.27 18.93
N VAL A 282 5.19 2.98 19.20
CA VAL A 282 4.67 2.47 20.48
C VAL A 282 5.79 1.75 21.23
N GLY A 283 6.08 2.17 22.45
CA GLY A 283 7.17 1.65 23.26
C GLY A 283 8.51 1.67 22.52
N ALA A 284 9.17 0.52 22.50
CA ALA A 284 10.42 0.28 21.77
C ALA A 284 10.22 -0.17 20.31
N GLY A 285 8.98 -0.24 19.81
CA GLY A 285 8.66 -0.62 18.45
C GLY A 285 9.13 0.41 17.41
N ASP A 286 9.28 -0.06 16.17
CA ASP A 286 9.67 0.79 15.05
C ASP A 286 8.58 1.83 14.72
N PRO A 287 8.97 3.05 14.30
CA PRO A 287 8.04 4.02 13.76
C PRO A 287 7.22 3.49 12.58
N ARG A 288 5.90 3.71 12.61
CA ARG A 288 4.97 3.31 11.56
C ARG A 288 4.10 4.47 11.08
N PRO A 289 3.79 4.55 9.77
CA PRO A 289 2.79 5.47 9.27
C PRO A 289 1.42 5.18 9.89
N PHE A 290 0.71 6.23 10.29
CA PHE A 290 -0.66 6.19 10.76
C PHE A 290 -1.49 7.23 10.01
N VAL A 291 -2.65 6.84 9.49
CA VAL A 291 -3.55 7.74 8.77
C VAL A 291 -4.72 8.07 9.68
N LEU A 292 -4.68 9.26 10.26
CA LEU A 292 -5.80 9.80 11.02
C LEU A 292 -6.91 10.18 10.04
N THR A 293 -8.07 9.55 10.21
CA THR A 293 -9.31 9.92 9.54
C THR A 293 -10.16 10.71 10.53
N PRO A 294 -10.28 12.04 10.38
CA PRO A 294 -11.17 12.84 11.21
C PRO A 294 -12.63 12.41 11.05
N ASP A 295 -13.50 12.86 11.95
CA ASP A 295 -14.94 12.73 11.75
C ASP A 295 -15.39 13.46 10.46
N ASP A 296 -16.57 13.09 9.94
CA ASP A 296 -17.04 13.58 8.65
C ASP A 296 -17.19 15.11 8.60
N ALA A 297 -17.57 15.76 9.70
CA ALA A 297 -17.75 17.20 9.73
C ALA A 297 -16.40 17.93 9.66
N VAL A 298 -15.41 17.46 10.44
CA VAL A 298 -14.04 17.97 10.38
C VAL A 298 -13.44 17.69 9.02
N ARG A 299 -13.58 16.47 8.49
CA ARG A 299 -13.05 16.08 7.19
C ARG A 299 -13.62 16.96 6.06
N GLN A 300 -14.94 17.16 6.02
CA GLN A 300 -15.58 18.06 5.05
C GLN A 300 -15.07 19.50 5.19
N ARG A 301 -14.84 19.97 6.42
CA ARG A 301 -14.28 21.32 6.65
C ARG A 301 -12.85 21.45 6.12
N LEU A 302 -12.00 20.44 6.30
CA LEU A 302 -10.66 20.40 5.71
C LEU A 302 -10.74 20.37 4.18
N GLU A 303 -11.67 19.60 3.61
CA GLU A 303 -11.85 19.53 2.15
C GLU A 303 -12.34 20.87 1.56
N ALA A 304 -13.35 21.48 2.17
CA ALA A 304 -13.91 22.76 1.75
C ALA A 304 -12.86 23.88 1.81
N PHE A 305 -12.10 23.96 2.90
CA PHE A 305 -11.07 24.99 3.07
C PHE A 305 -10.01 24.94 1.95
N ALA A 306 -9.56 23.75 1.55
CA ALA A 306 -8.62 23.60 0.45
C ALA A 306 -9.20 24.12 -0.87
N VAL A 307 -10.44 23.71 -1.19
CA VAL A 307 -11.12 24.12 -2.42
C VAL A 307 -11.34 25.63 -2.47
N GLU A 308 -11.83 26.23 -1.38
CA GLU A 308 -12.10 27.67 -1.30
C GLU A 308 -10.83 28.50 -1.40
N THR A 309 -9.78 28.12 -0.64
CA THR A 309 -8.49 28.82 -0.67
C THR A 309 -7.86 28.77 -2.06
N CYS A 310 -7.90 27.60 -2.70
CA CYS A 310 -7.32 27.43 -4.04
C CYS A 310 -8.09 28.18 -5.12
N ARG A 311 -9.42 28.31 -5.01
CA ARG A 311 -10.21 29.13 -5.93
C ARG A 311 -9.92 30.61 -5.75
N ALA A 312 -9.90 31.10 -4.51
CA ALA A 312 -9.62 32.51 -4.22
C ALA A 312 -8.21 32.96 -4.63
N ALA A 313 -7.24 32.03 -4.73
CA ALA A 313 -5.90 32.34 -5.22
C ALA A 313 -5.80 32.36 -6.76
N ALA A 314 -6.81 31.86 -7.48
CA ALA A 314 -6.84 31.84 -8.94
C ALA A 314 -7.55 33.05 -9.56
N ASP A 315 -8.36 33.75 -8.76
CA ASP A 315 -9.05 35.01 -9.10
C ASP A 315 -8.14 36.23 -8.83
#